data_AF-A0A357MBA1-F1
#
_entry.id   AF-A0A357MBA1-F1
#
_cell.length_a   1.000
_cell.length_b   1.000
_cell.length_c   1.000
_cell.angle_alpha   90.00
_cell.angle_beta   90.00
_cell.angle_gamma   90.00
#
_symmetry.space_group_name_H-M   'P 1'
#
loop_
_entity.id
_entity.type
_entity.pdbx_description
1 polymer ?
#
loop_
_entity_poly.entity_id
_entity_poly.type
_entity_poly.pdbx_seq_one_letter_code
_entity_poly.pdbx_strand_id
1 'polypeptide(L)'
;KKDGTRIVVKKFDEPITISFKIKVQSNKDLLGIYYLGDNGELQYVGGQLNGDVISAQVTHFSKYAVLEIVKSFKDVPTTYWAFHAIQSLAAKQIISGVTTTEFNPKSNVSRAEFIALMVRALGLNAEGPVPFTDIKPDAWYSS
;
A
#
# COMPACT_ATOMS: atom_id res chain seq x y z
N LYS A 1 42.51 -7.99 -20.66
CA LYS A 1 41.82 -8.14 -19.36
C LYS A 1 40.39 -7.66 -19.54
N LYS A 2 39.38 -8.55 -19.47
CA LYS A 2 37.97 -8.13 -19.51
C LYS A 2 37.63 -7.54 -18.15
N ASP A 3 37.45 -6.22 -18.10
CA ASP A 3 36.86 -5.51 -16.97
C ASP A 3 35.43 -6.04 -16.80
N GLY A 4 35.24 -6.93 -15.85
CA GLY A 4 33.95 -7.52 -15.51
C GLY A 4 33.18 -6.58 -14.59
N THR A 5 32.74 -5.44 -15.10
CA THR A 5 31.89 -4.51 -14.34
C THR A 5 30.54 -5.19 -14.08
N ARG A 6 30.26 -5.53 -12.82
CA ARG A 6 28.95 -6.05 -12.40
C ARG A 6 27.97 -4.90 -12.29
N ILE A 7 26.97 -4.85 -13.17
CA ILE A 7 25.85 -3.93 -13.03
C ILE A 7 24.79 -4.64 -12.17
N VAL A 8 24.60 -4.18 -10.94
CA VAL A 8 23.49 -4.65 -10.10
C VAL A 8 22.24 -3.91 -10.54
N VAL A 9 21.37 -4.59 -11.27
CA VAL A 9 20.07 -4.05 -11.68
C VAL A 9 19.15 -4.03 -10.46
N LYS A 10 18.94 -2.84 -9.91
CA LYS A 10 18.08 -2.64 -8.72
C LYS A 10 16.63 -2.32 -9.07
N LYS A 11 16.35 -1.90 -10.31
CA LYS A 11 15.04 -1.52 -10.82
C LYS A 11 14.91 -1.95 -12.28
N PHE A 12 13.68 -2.11 -12.75
CA PHE A 12 13.38 -2.41 -14.14
C PHE A 12 13.21 -1.10 -14.92
N ASP A 13 13.68 -1.08 -16.17
CA ASP A 13 13.49 0.06 -17.07
C ASP A 13 12.01 0.26 -17.42
N GLU A 14 11.27 -0.86 -17.53
CA GLU A 14 9.81 -0.89 -17.65
C GLU A 14 9.22 -1.80 -16.56
N PRO A 15 8.06 -1.45 -15.98
CA PRO A 15 7.41 -2.31 -15.00
C PRO A 15 7.09 -3.69 -15.59
N ILE A 16 7.28 -4.74 -14.80
CA ILE A 16 6.86 -6.09 -15.18
C ILE A 16 5.56 -6.46 -14.48
N THR A 17 4.73 -7.27 -15.13
CA THR A 17 3.51 -7.80 -14.50
C THR A 17 3.81 -9.12 -13.81
N ILE A 18 3.45 -9.22 -12.54
CA ILE A 18 3.40 -10.49 -11.81
C ILE A 18 1.95 -10.90 -11.60
N SER A 19 1.68 -12.20 -11.69
CA SER A 19 0.34 -12.77 -11.56
C SER A 19 0.37 -14.01 -10.68
N PHE A 20 -0.60 -14.10 -9.78
CA PHE A 20 -0.75 -15.23 -8.87
C PHE A 20 -2.16 -15.77 -8.93
N LYS A 21 -2.28 -17.10 -8.97
CA LYS A 21 -3.55 -17.77 -8.78
C LYS A 21 -3.91 -17.79 -7.30
N ILE A 22 -5.12 -17.35 -6.96
CA ILE A 22 -5.63 -17.31 -5.58
C ILE A 22 -6.60 -18.45 -5.33
N LYS A 23 -6.79 -18.80 -4.04
CA LYS A 23 -7.85 -19.71 -3.64
C LYS A 23 -9.19 -18.97 -3.63
N VAL A 24 -10.24 -19.61 -4.12
CA VAL A 24 -11.59 -19.01 -4.29
C VAL A 24 -12.24 -18.58 -2.96
N GLN A 25 -11.81 -19.15 -1.82
CA GLN A 25 -12.38 -18.87 -0.50
C GLN A 25 -11.82 -17.62 0.20
N SER A 26 -10.87 -16.92 -0.40
CA SER A 26 -10.25 -15.73 0.23
C SER A 26 -11.16 -14.49 0.19
N ASN A 27 -11.07 -13.65 1.22
CA ASN A 27 -11.78 -12.37 1.25
C ASN A 27 -11.10 -11.38 0.30
N LYS A 28 -11.71 -11.16 -0.86
CA LYS A 28 -11.17 -10.33 -1.95
C LYS A 28 -10.91 -8.88 -1.56
N ASP A 29 -11.63 -8.35 -0.57
CA ASP A 29 -11.44 -6.97 -0.11
C ASP A 29 -10.19 -6.79 0.76
N LEU A 30 -9.65 -7.89 1.28
CA LEU A 30 -8.48 -7.94 2.15
C LEU A 30 -7.23 -8.50 1.47
N LEU A 31 -7.38 -8.93 0.21
CA LEU A 31 -6.28 -9.43 -0.60
C LEU A 31 -5.44 -8.30 -1.18
N GLY A 32 -4.13 -8.53 -1.18
CA GLY A 32 -3.15 -7.66 -1.81
C GLY A 32 -1.91 -8.42 -2.22
N ILE A 33 -1.20 -7.90 -3.22
CA ILE A 33 0.19 -8.27 -3.47
C ILE A 33 1.06 -7.38 -2.58
N TYR A 34 1.98 -8.01 -1.87
CA TYR A 34 2.96 -7.34 -1.02
C TYR A 34 4.36 -7.80 -1.39
N TYR A 35 5.35 -6.96 -1.11
CA TYR A 35 6.74 -7.39 -1.05
C TYR A 35 7.30 -7.26 0.36
N LEU A 36 8.30 -8.09 0.66
CA LEU A 36 9.07 -7.99 1.89
C LEU A 36 10.24 -7.01 1.68
N GLY A 37 10.23 -5.88 2.37
CA GLY A 37 11.32 -4.91 2.36
C GLY A 37 12.56 -5.42 3.10
N ASP A 38 13.70 -4.76 2.89
CA ASP A 38 14.97 -5.12 3.55
C ASP A 38 14.91 -4.94 5.07
N ASN A 39 14.01 -4.08 5.56
CA ASN A 39 13.71 -3.90 6.98
C ASN A 39 12.82 -5.00 7.56
N GLY A 40 12.38 -5.98 6.76
CA GLY A 40 11.48 -7.05 7.15
C GLY A 40 10.01 -6.66 7.21
N GLU A 41 9.64 -5.44 6.80
CA GLU A 41 8.25 -5.00 6.75
C GLU A 41 7.61 -5.33 5.41
N LEU A 42 6.32 -5.66 5.45
CA LEU A 42 5.51 -5.82 4.25
C LEU A 42 5.16 -4.46 3.67
N GLN A 43 5.23 -4.36 2.34
CA GLN A 43 4.88 -3.16 1.60
C GLN A 43 3.84 -3.52 0.54
N TYR A 44 2.72 -2.81 0.55
CA TYR A 44 1.60 -3.02 -0.35
C TYR A 44 1.95 -2.55 -1.76
N VAL A 45 1.78 -3.46 -2.72
CA VAL A 45 2.04 -3.18 -4.15
C VAL A 45 0.76 -2.79 -4.87
N GLY A 46 -0.38 -3.31 -4.42
CA GLY A 46 -1.63 -3.26 -5.17
C GLY A 46 -2.18 -4.66 -5.43
N GLY A 47 -2.89 -4.81 -6.55
CA GLY A 47 -3.43 -6.08 -6.99
C GLY A 47 -4.79 -5.89 -7.64
N GLN A 48 -4.86 -6.19 -8.94
CA GLN A 48 -6.10 -6.21 -9.70
C GLN A 48 -6.55 -7.66 -9.86
N LEU A 49 -7.78 -7.95 -9.47
CA LEU A 49 -8.38 -9.26 -9.60
C LEU A 49 -9.07 -9.44 -10.95
N ASN A 50 -8.76 -10.53 -11.63
CA ASN A 50 -9.50 -11.04 -12.78
C ASN A 50 -9.79 -12.52 -12.54
N GLY A 51 -11.04 -12.84 -12.16
CA GLY A 51 -11.43 -14.19 -11.76
C GLY A 51 -10.70 -14.67 -10.51
N ASP A 52 -9.88 -15.71 -10.66
CA ASP A 52 -9.04 -16.32 -9.62
C ASP A 52 -7.56 -15.95 -9.76
N VAL A 53 -7.25 -14.91 -10.56
CA VAL A 53 -5.89 -14.39 -10.72
C VAL A 53 -5.81 -12.96 -10.20
N ILE A 54 -4.84 -12.68 -9.35
CA ILE A 54 -4.46 -11.33 -8.94
C ILE A 54 -3.16 -10.93 -9.63
N SER A 55 -3.11 -9.72 -10.20
CA SER A 55 -1.92 -9.22 -10.89
C SER A 55 -1.56 -7.80 -10.46
N ALA A 56 -0.26 -7.46 -10.50
CA ALA A 56 0.23 -6.11 -10.29
C ALA A 56 1.48 -5.84 -11.14
N GLN A 57 1.71 -4.56 -11.45
CA GLN A 57 2.97 -4.09 -12.02
C GLN A 57 3.99 -3.85 -10.90
N VAL A 58 5.22 -4.30 -11.10
CA VAL A 58 6.33 -4.12 -10.16
C VAL A 58 7.54 -3.54 -10.88
N THR A 59 8.32 -2.73 -10.19
CA THR A 59 9.42 -1.93 -10.77
C THR A 59 10.81 -2.36 -10.28
N HIS A 60 10.90 -3.38 -9.42
CA HIS A 60 12.16 -3.88 -8.89
C HIS A 60 12.08 -5.38 -8.54
N PHE A 61 13.24 -5.99 -8.28
CA PHE A 61 13.29 -7.33 -7.73
C PHE A 61 12.96 -7.30 -6.23
N SER A 62 12.17 -8.27 -5.77
CA SER A 62 11.89 -8.52 -4.35
C SER A 62 11.25 -9.91 -4.16
N LYS A 63 10.94 -10.26 -2.91
CA LYS A 63 10.08 -11.40 -2.56
C LYS A 63 8.64 -10.92 -2.52
N TYR A 64 7.84 -11.35 -3.49
CA TYR A 64 6.42 -10.99 -3.61
C TYR A 64 5.52 -12.13 -3.14
N ALA A 65 4.41 -11.78 -2.49
CA ALA A 65 3.38 -12.75 -2.09
C ALA A 65 1.99 -12.11 -2.14
N VAL A 66 0.97 -12.95 -2.34
CA VAL A 66 -0.43 -12.58 -2.12
C VAL A 66 -0.78 -12.88 -0.67
N LEU A 67 -1.26 -11.87 0.05
CA LEU A 67 -1.65 -12.00 1.45
C LEU A 67 -3.10 -11.52 1.64
N GLU A 68 -3.82 -12.20 2.52
CA GLU A 68 -5.09 -11.74 3.08
C GLU A 68 -4.83 -11.13 4.45
N ILE A 69 -4.82 -9.80 4.56
CA ILE A 69 -4.50 -9.12 5.81
C ILE A 69 -5.78 -8.70 6.52
N VAL A 70 -6.05 -9.32 7.67
CA VAL A 70 -7.16 -8.94 8.56
C VAL A 70 -6.63 -8.03 9.65
N LYS A 71 -6.85 -6.71 9.52
CA LYS A 71 -6.52 -5.74 10.57
C LYS A 71 -7.79 -5.25 11.27
N SER A 72 -7.84 -5.41 12.59
CA SER A 72 -8.94 -4.92 13.42
C SER A 72 -8.42 -3.95 14.47
N PHE A 73 -9.27 -3.01 14.88
CA PHE A 73 -8.97 -2.01 15.90
C PHE A 73 -9.98 -2.16 17.04
N LYS A 74 -9.52 -2.03 18.29
CA LYS A 74 -10.33 -2.27 19.49
C LYS A 74 -11.51 -1.28 19.60
N ASP A 75 -11.32 -0.08 19.12
CA ASP A 75 -12.26 1.03 19.13
C ASP A 75 -13.15 1.10 17.87
N VAL A 76 -13.04 0.11 16.98
CA VAL A 76 -13.88 -0.04 15.80
C VAL A 76 -14.60 -1.40 15.90
N PRO A 77 -15.74 -1.49 16.59
CA PRO A 77 -16.49 -2.74 16.70
C PRO A 77 -17.03 -3.17 15.33
N THR A 78 -17.32 -4.47 15.17
CA THR A 78 -17.89 -5.04 13.92
C THR A 78 -19.24 -4.43 13.54
N THR A 79 -19.96 -3.85 14.50
CA THR A 79 -21.23 -3.13 14.30
C THR A 79 -21.03 -1.69 13.84
N TYR A 80 -19.80 -1.17 13.82
CA TYR A 80 -19.51 0.17 13.32
C TYR A 80 -19.68 0.21 11.80
N TRP A 81 -20.41 1.21 11.30
CA TRP A 81 -20.79 1.32 9.89
C TRP A 81 -19.59 1.23 8.92
N ALA A 82 -18.42 1.74 9.33
CA ALA A 82 -17.20 1.74 8.52
C ALA A 82 -16.25 0.57 8.81
N PHE A 83 -16.65 -0.42 9.61
CA PHE A 83 -15.76 -1.52 10.05
C PHE A 83 -15.04 -2.19 8.88
N HIS A 84 -15.79 -2.63 7.86
CA HIS A 84 -15.22 -3.30 6.69
C HIS A 84 -14.37 -2.36 5.82
N ALA A 85 -14.78 -1.10 5.68
CA ALA A 85 -14.02 -0.10 4.92
C ALA A 85 -12.66 0.17 5.58
N ILE A 86 -12.66 0.38 6.90
CA ILE A 86 -11.44 0.57 7.70
C ILE A 86 -10.54 -0.67 7.58
N GLN A 87 -11.12 -1.87 7.71
CA GLN A 87 -10.36 -3.11 7.59
C GLN A 87 -9.71 -3.27 6.20
N SER A 88 -10.45 -3.02 5.12
CA SER A 88 -9.91 -3.12 3.74
C SER A 88 -8.82 -2.08 3.47
N LEU A 89 -9.03 -0.82 3.88
CA LEU A 89 -8.02 0.22 3.71
C LEU A 89 -6.76 -0.03 4.54
N ALA A 90 -6.91 -0.59 5.75
CA ALA A 90 -5.79 -0.95 6.60
C ALA A 90 -5.01 -2.15 6.04
N ALA A 91 -5.70 -3.14 5.49
CA ALA A 91 -5.06 -4.26 4.78
C ALA A 91 -4.18 -3.72 3.63
N LYS A 92 -4.69 -2.76 2.88
CA LYS A 92 -3.99 -2.12 1.74
C LYS A 92 -2.97 -1.05 2.16
N GLN A 93 -2.68 -0.90 3.46
CA GLN A 93 -1.76 0.11 4.00
C GLN A 93 -2.09 1.56 3.60
N ILE A 94 -3.35 1.83 3.22
CA ILE A 94 -3.83 3.17 2.88
C ILE A 94 -4.03 3.99 4.17
N ILE A 95 -4.61 3.35 5.19
CA ILE A 95 -4.77 3.91 6.53
C ILE A 95 -3.97 3.12 7.56
N SER A 96 -3.59 3.80 8.64
CA SER A 96 -2.98 3.21 9.82
C SER A 96 -3.74 3.65 11.07
N GLY A 97 -3.65 2.87 12.14
CA GLY A 97 -4.17 3.27 13.43
C GLY A 97 -3.33 4.38 14.07
N VAL A 98 -3.93 5.12 15.00
CA VAL A 98 -3.19 6.03 15.89
C VAL A 98 -2.25 5.27 16.81
N THR A 99 -2.57 4.00 17.09
CA THR A 99 -1.68 3.03 17.73
C THR A 99 -1.77 1.71 16.98
N THR A 100 -1.02 0.71 17.45
CA THR A 100 -1.10 -0.66 16.90
C THR A 100 -2.48 -1.29 17.09
N THR A 101 -3.30 -0.80 18.03
CA THR A 101 -4.61 -1.38 18.37
C THR A 101 -5.80 -0.44 18.24
N GLU A 102 -5.58 0.86 18.03
CA GLU A 102 -6.65 1.87 17.99
C GLU A 102 -6.61 2.68 16.70
N PHE A 103 -7.77 3.03 16.15
CA PHE A 103 -7.92 3.80 14.92
C PHE A 103 -8.39 5.24 15.16
N ASN A 104 -9.15 5.48 16.23
CA ASN A 104 -9.83 6.71 16.57
C ASN A 104 -10.84 7.17 15.48
N PRO A 105 -11.89 6.38 15.18
CA PRO A 105 -12.80 6.64 14.06
C PRO A 105 -13.64 7.92 14.17
N LYS A 106 -13.67 8.57 15.36
CA LYS A 106 -14.40 9.83 15.60
C LYS A 106 -13.49 11.05 15.55
N SER A 107 -12.19 10.88 15.33
CA SER A 107 -11.26 12.00 15.17
C SER A 107 -11.57 12.76 13.87
N ASN A 108 -11.34 14.07 13.91
CA ASN A 108 -11.45 14.90 12.73
C ASN A 108 -10.27 14.64 11.80
N VAL A 109 -10.56 14.46 10.51
CA VAL A 109 -9.55 14.35 9.45
C VAL A 109 -9.32 15.72 8.84
N SER A 110 -8.08 16.19 8.82
CA SER A 110 -7.68 17.41 8.14
C SER A 110 -7.71 17.24 6.63
N ARG A 111 -7.77 18.36 5.88
CA ARG A 111 -7.72 18.33 4.41
C ARG A 111 -6.46 17.65 3.89
N ALA A 112 -5.32 17.90 4.52
CA ALA A 112 -4.05 17.28 4.14
C ALA A 112 -4.08 15.76 4.35
N GLU A 113 -4.62 15.29 5.48
CA GLU A 113 -4.79 13.86 5.73
C GLU A 113 -5.72 13.21 4.71
N PHE A 114 -6.84 13.85 4.41
CA PHE A 114 -7.78 13.34 3.41
C PHE A 114 -7.12 13.19 2.03
N ILE A 115 -6.36 14.20 1.59
CA ILE A 115 -5.63 14.13 0.31
C ILE A 115 -4.55 13.04 0.33
N ALA A 116 -3.79 12.91 1.41
CA ALA A 116 -2.78 11.86 1.53
C ALA A 116 -3.41 10.45 1.44
N LEU A 117 -4.60 10.26 2.03
CA LEU A 117 -5.35 9.01 1.88
C LEU A 117 -5.79 8.76 0.43
N MET A 118 -6.26 9.79 -0.28
CA MET A 118 -6.62 9.65 -1.70
C MET A 118 -5.42 9.30 -2.57
N VAL A 119 -4.28 9.97 -2.36
CA VAL A 119 -3.03 9.70 -3.10
C VAL A 119 -2.61 8.24 -2.93
N ARG A 120 -2.59 7.74 -1.69
CA ARG A 120 -2.29 6.32 -1.39
C ARG A 120 -3.32 5.37 -1.99
N ALA A 121 -4.62 5.68 -1.85
CA ALA A 121 -5.69 4.82 -2.36
C ALA A 121 -5.67 4.68 -3.88
N LEU A 122 -5.26 5.74 -4.59
CA LEU A 122 -5.15 5.77 -6.04
C LEU A 122 -3.78 5.33 -6.55
N GLY A 123 -2.81 5.05 -5.66
CA GLY A 123 -1.44 4.70 -6.03
C GLY A 123 -0.74 5.80 -6.84
N LEU A 124 -1.08 7.07 -6.58
CA LEU A 124 -0.49 8.21 -7.28
C LEU A 124 0.88 8.50 -6.68
N ASN A 125 1.87 8.72 -7.54
CA ASN A 125 3.15 9.28 -7.14
C ASN A 125 3.12 10.78 -7.42
N ALA A 126 3.49 11.60 -6.44
CA ALA A 126 3.66 13.03 -6.67
C ALA A 126 4.87 13.25 -7.58
N GLU A 127 4.65 13.66 -8.81
CA GLU A 127 5.70 14.05 -9.75
C GLU A 127 5.61 15.56 -10.00
N GLY A 128 6.67 16.29 -9.67
CA GLY A 128 6.81 17.72 -9.98
C GLY A 128 7.10 18.60 -8.75
N PRO A 129 7.53 19.86 -8.99
CA PRO A 129 7.82 20.81 -7.93
C PRO A 129 6.53 21.18 -7.17
N VAL A 130 6.60 21.17 -5.84
CA VAL A 130 5.51 21.61 -4.95
C VAL A 130 5.22 23.10 -5.22
N PRO A 131 4.07 23.47 -5.81
CA PRO A 131 3.82 24.84 -6.24
C PRO A 131 3.38 25.76 -5.08
N PHE A 132 3.20 25.21 -3.88
CA PHE A 132 2.69 25.92 -2.71
C PHE A 132 3.84 26.23 -1.74
N THR A 133 4.08 27.52 -1.51
CA THR A 133 5.17 28.03 -0.68
C THR A 133 4.96 27.88 0.83
N ASP A 134 3.78 27.42 1.25
CA ASP A 134 3.39 27.20 2.65
C ASP A 134 3.51 25.72 3.08
N ILE A 135 3.92 24.84 2.18
CA ILE A 135 4.17 23.42 2.48
C ILE A 135 5.60 23.27 2.98
N LYS A 136 5.75 22.76 4.22
CA LYS A 136 7.06 22.36 4.73
C LYS A 136 7.55 21.14 3.92
N PRO A 137 8.74 21.19 3.29
CA PRO A 137 9.23 20.10 2.43
C PRO A 137 9.26 18.72 3.11
N ASP A 138 9.53 18.68 4.42
CA ASP A 138 9.68 17.44 5.20
C ASP A 138 8.39 16.98 5.92
N ALA A 139 7.23 17.53 5.58
CA ALA A 139 5.98 17.09 6.19
C ALA A 139 5.50 15.77 5.55
N TRP A 140 4.98 14.84 6.35
CA TRP A 140 4.54 13.53 5.88
C TRP A 140 3.48 13.53 4.75
N TYR A 141 2.86 14.70 4.47
CA TYR A 141 1.87 14.92 3.42
C TYR A 141 2.44 15.56 2.13
N SER A 142 3.75 15.80 2.06
CA SER A 142 4.41 16.40 0.88
C SER A 142 4.89 15.38 -0.16
N SER A 143 4.71 14.08 0.10
CA SER A 143 5.16 12.96 -0.76
C SER A 143 4.04 11.99 -1.07
#